data_AF-A0A0H3ZTM9-F1
#
_entry.id   AF-A0A0H3ZTM9-F1
#
_cell.length_a   1.000
_cell.length_b   1.000
_cell.length_c   1.000
_cell.angle_alpha   90.00
_cell.angle_beta   90.00
_cell.angle_gamma   90.00
#
_symmetry.space_group_name_H-M   'P 1'
#
loop_
_entity.id
_entity.type
_entity.pdbx_description
1 polymer ?
#
loop_
_entity_poly.entity_id
_entity_poly.type
_entity_poly.pdbx_seq_one_letter_code
_entity_poly.pdbx_strand_id
1 'polypeptide(L)'
;MTTSNQALKPLEHHNQLTDAVACDESIPADEKALLIAISTFYNLSNQCAFPSRKQISARMGRCVNYVTELISKAKKSGRLISTAQFVQVDGESAPRQIANKYEFVLEKFGLFYSKAKAMLNRNIRKKSKKTK
;
A
#
# COMPACT_ATOMS: atom_id res chain seq x y z
N MET A 1 17.65 -4.98 -18.15
CA MET A 1 17.29 -3.56 -18.13
C MET A 1 16.08 -3.38 -19.04
N THR A 2 14.90 -3.08 -18.49
CA THR A 2 13.72 -2.70 -19.27
C THR A 2 13.37 -1.27 -18.88
N THR A 3 13.89 -0.33 -19.65
CA THR A 3 13.52 1.09 -19.58
C THR A 3 12.13 1.26 -20.16
N SER A 4 11.10 0.96 -19.36
CA SER A 4 9.75 1.41 -19.66
C SER A 4 9.72 2.93 -19.52
N ASN A 5 9.90 3.63 -20.64
CA ASN A 5 9.68 5.08 -20.79
C ASN A 5 8.18 5.46 -20.65
N GLN A 6 7.37 4.65 -19.95
CA GLN A 6 6.00 5.02 -19.64
C GLN A 6 6.01 6.11 -18.57
N ALA A 7 5.44 7.26 -18.92
CA ALA A 7 5.22 8.34 -17.97
C ALA A 7 4.36 7.82 -16.80
N LEU A 8 4.93 7.84 -15.59
CA LEU A 8 4.23 7.44 -14.38
C LEU A 8 3.01 8.33 -14.16
N LYS A 9 1.89 7.74 -13.74
CA LYS A 9 0.66 8.46 -13.45
C LYS A 9 0.66 8.96 -11.99
N PRO A 10 0.24 10.21 -11.73
CA PRO A 10 0.17 10.70 -10.37
C PRO A 10 -0.92 9.97 -9.59
N LEU A 11 -0.56 9.44 -8.43
CA LEU A 11 -1.48 8.84 -7.46
C LEU A 11 -2.13 9.95 -6.63
N GLU A 12 -3.41 10.18 -6.86
CA GLU A 12 -4.22 11.19 -6.17
C GLU A 12 -5.23 10.59 -5.18
N HIS A 13 -5.57 9.32 -5.35
CA HIS A 13 -6.50 8.60 -4.50
C HIS A 13 -6.11 7.12 -4.37
N HIS A 14 -6.31 6.53 -3.19
CA HIS A 14 -5.95 5.13 -2.94
C HIS A 14 -6.68 4.13 -3.85
N ASN A 15 -7.90 4.44 -4.32
CA ASN A 15 -8.60 3.62 -5.31
C ASN A 15 -7.79 3.43 -6.60
N GLN A 16 -7.05 4.45 -7.06
CA GLN A 16 -6.22 4.33 -8.27
C GLN A 16 -5.11 3.29 -8.09
N LEU A 17 -4.58 3.13 -6.87
CA LEU A 17 -3.64 2.06 -6.55
C LEU A 17 -4.35 0.69 -6.59
N THR A 18 -5.53 0.58 -5.98
CA THR A 18 -6.33 -0.65 -6.02
C THR A 18 -6.65 -1.07 -7.46
N ASP A 19 -7.09 -0.12 -8.30
CA ASP A 19 -7.42 -0.37 -9.70
C ASP A 19 -6.17 -0.76 -10.50
N ALA A 20 -5.03 -0.09 -10.30
CA ALA A 20 -3.78 -0.42 -10.96
C ALA A 20 -3.29 -1.84 -10.61
N VAL A 21 -3.43 -2.25 -9.35
CA VAL A 21 -3.13 -3.63 -8.92
C VAL A 21 -4.09 -4.62 -9.58
N ALA A 22 -5.39 -4.32 -9.62
CA ALA A 22 -6.41 -5.21 -10.18
C ALA A 22 -6.18 -5.46 -11.68
N CYS A 23 -5.86 -4.40 -12.42
CA CYS A 23 -5.65 -4.43 -13.87
C CYS A 23 -4.26 -4.97 -14.30
N ASP A 24 -3.31 -5.15 -13.38
CA ASP A 24 -2.00 -5.70 -13.73
C ASP A 24 -2.09 -7.23 -13.94
N GLU A 25 -2.07 -7.66 -15.20
CA GLU A 25 -2.14 -9.07 -15.60
C GLU A 25 -0.86 -9.86 -15.27
N SER A 26 0.25 -9.17 -14.99
CA SER A 26 1.52 -9.82 -14.63
C SER A 26 1.57 -10.34 -13.19
N ILE A 27 0.54 -10.04 -12.39
CA ILE A 27 0.45 -10.44 -10.98
C ILE A 27 -0.34 -11.74 -10.85
N PRO A 28 0.22 -12.79 -10.23
CA PRO A 28 -0.52 -14.01 -9.90
C PRO A 28 -1.78 -13.70 -9.08
N ALA A 29 -2.86 -14.46 -9.31
CA ALA A 29 -4.17 -14.20 -8.72
C ALA A 29 -4.15 -14.03 -7.19
N ASP A 30 -3.44 -14.89 -6.47
CA ASP A 30 -3.37 -14.82 -5.00
C ASP A 30 -2.56 -13.62 -4.50
N GLU A 31 -1.48 -13.27 -5.19
CA GLU A 31 -0.69 -12.06 -4.88
C GLU A 31 -1.50 -10.80 -5.17
N LYS A 32 -2.25 -10.78 -6.27
CA LYS A 32 -3.16 -9.70 -6.63
C LYS A 32 -4.25 -9.51 -5.58
N ALA A 33 -4.88 -10.59 -5.13
CA ALA A 33 -5.89 -10.53 -4.08
C ALA A 33 -5.33 -9.96 -2.77
N LEU A 34 -4.10 -10.34 -2.39
CA LEU A 34 -3.42 -9.77 -1.23
C LEU A 34 -3.17 -8.27 -1.41
N LEU A 35 -2.58 -7.87 -2.54
CA LEU A 35 -2.23 -6.47 -2.80
C LEU A 35 -3.48 -5.57 -2.82
N ILE A 36 -4.59 -6.03 -3.40
CA ILE A 36 -5.91 -5.35 -3.34
C ILE A 36 -6.40 -5.24 -1.89
N ALA A 37 -6.30 -6.32 -1.10
CA ALA A 37 -6.74 -6.28 0.29
C ALA A 37 -5.93 -5.25 1.10
N ILE A 38 -4.61 -5.17 0.90
CA ILE A 38 -3.75 -4.20 1.58
C ILE A 38 -3.97 -2.77 1.06
N SER A 39 -4.19 -2.57 -0.25
CA SER A 39 -4.34 -1.23 -0.85
C SER A 39 -5.56 -0.49 -0.32
N THR A 40 -6.60 -1.21 0.13
CA THR A 40 -7.78 -0.61 0.76
C THR A 40 -7.50 0.09 2.10
N PHE A 41 -6.38 -0.24 2.75
CA PHE A 41 -5.90 0.42 3.96
C PHE A 41 -4.83 1.49 3.68
N TYR A 42 -4.57 1.78 2.41
CA TYR A 42 -3.48 2.67 2.01
C TYR A 42 -3.79 4.13 2.34
N ASN A 43 -2.93 4.73 3.16
CA ASN A 43 -2.97 6.15 3.44
C ASN A 43 -2.06 6.89 2.46
N LEU A 44 -2.66 7.66 1.56
CA LEU A 44 -1.94 8.43 0.55
C LEU A 44 -0.93 9.42 1.14
N SER A 45 -1.26 10.07 2.26
CA SER A 45 -0.39 11.08 2.88
C SER A 45 0.85 10.45 3.49
N ASN A 46 0.70 9.26 4.07
CA ASN A 46 1.79 8.52 4.71
C ASN A 46 2.49 7.54 3.76
N GLN A 47 1.97 7.37 2.54
CA GLN A 47 2.45 6.45 1.51
C GLN A 47 2.59 4.99 1.99
N CYS A 48 1.71 4.57 2.90
CA CYS A 48 1.76 3.23 3.48
C CYS A 48 0.40 2.76 3.99
N ALA A 49 0.30 1.46 4.24
CA ALA A 49 -0.83 0.80 4.88
C ALA A 49 -0.36 0.09 6.16
N PHE A 50 -1.21 0.03 7.18
CA PHE A 50 -0.93 -0.66 8.46
C PHE A 50 -1.98 -1.69 8.89
N PRO A 51 -2.57 -2.50 7.99
CA PRO A 51 -3.48 -3.55 8.43
C PRO A 51 -2.74 -4.66 9.17
N SER A 52 -3.33 -5.15 10.25
CA SER A 52 -2.90 -6.40 10.88
C SER A 52 -3.15 -7.59 9.95
N ARG A 53 -2.38 -8.68 10.13
CA ARG A 53 -2.62 -9.91 9.37
C ARG A 53 -4.03 -10.48 9.56
N LYS A 54 -4.64 -10.27 10.73
CA LYS A 54 -6.04 -10.64 11.01
C LYS A 54 -7.02 -9.83 10.15
N GLN A 55 -6.81 -8.53 9.99
CA GLN A 55 -7.64 -7.68 9.12
C GLN A 55 -7.51 -8.08 7.65
N ILE A 56 -6.29 -8.37 7.19
CA ILE A 56 -6.05 -8.87 5.82
C ILE A 56 -6.76 -10.22 5.63
N SER A 57 -6.57 -11.14 6.57
CA SER A 57 -7.19 -12.47 6.59
C SER A 57 -8.72 -12.41 6.50
N ALA A 58 -9.36 -11.56 7.31
CA ALA A 58 -10.80 -11.34 7.29
C ALA A 58 -11.28 -10.80 5.93
N ARG A 59 -10.51 -9.89 5.32
CA ARG A 59 -10.87 -9.29 4.02
C ARG A 59 -10.68 -10.25 2.84
N MET A 60 -9.71 -11.14 2.93
CA MET A 60 -9.44 -12.16 1.89
C MET A 60 -10.27 -13.44 2.06
N GLY A 61 -10.85 -13.69 3.23
CA GLY A 61 -11.47 -14.97 3.57
C GLY A 61 -10.44 -16.12 3.63
N ARG A 62 -9.20 -15.83 4.03
CA ARG A 62 -8.08 -16.80 4.10
C ARG A 62 -7.48 -16.84 5.49
N CYS A 63 -6.82 -17.94 5.86
CA CYS A 63 -6.17 -18.05 7.16
C CYS A 63 -4.93 -17.12 7.28
N VAL A 64 -4.59 -16.72 8.50
CA VAL A 64 -3.47 -15.81 8.81
C VAL A 64 -2.12 -16.36 8.34
N ASN A 65 -1.94 -17.69 8.39
CA ASN A 65 -0.71 -18.34 7.93
C ASN A 65 -0.53 -18.18 6.41
N TYR A 66 -1.60 -18.38 5.65
CA TYR A 66 -1.58 -18.21 4.20
C TYR A 66 -1.34 -16.73 3.82
N VAL A 67 -1.95 -15.79 4.54
CA VAL A 67 -1.64 -14.35 4.37
C VAL A 67 -0.15 -14.08 4.60
N THR A 68 0.47 -14.72 5.58
CA THR A 68 1.91 -14.56 5.86
C THR A 68 2.78 -15.07 4.70
N GLU A 69 2.41 -16.20 4.11
CA GLU A 69 3.05 -16.74 2.91
C GLU A 69 2.91 -15.79 1.72
N LEU A 70 1.71 -15.27 1.47
CA LEU A 70 1.46 -14.31 0.39
C LEU A 70 2.23 -13.00 0.57
N ILE A 71 2.34 -12.49 1.80
CA ILE A 71 3.17 -11.32 2.10
C ILE A 71 4.63 -11.60 1.72
N SER A 72 5.14 -12.79 2.04
CA SER A 72 6.50 -13.19 1.64
C SER A 72 6.66 -13.21 0.12
N LYS A 73 5.67 -13.73 -0.62
CA LYS A 73 5.65 -13.73 -2.09
C LYS A 73 5.64 -12.31 -2.66
N ALA A 74 4.77 -11.43 -2.17
CA ALA A 74 4.68 -10.03 -2.59
C ALA A 74 5.95 -9.21 -2.28
N LYS A 75 6.68 -9.56 -1.21
CA LYS A 75 8.01 -9.01 -0.94
C LYS A 75 9.03 -9.48 -1.97
N LYS A 76 9.06 -10.78 -2.26
CA LYS A 76 10.00 -11.38 -3.23
C LYS A 76 9.78 -10.84 -4.64
N SER A 77 8.54 -10.53 -5.02
CA SER A 77 8.22 -9.92 -6.32
C SER A 77 8.65 -8.45 -6.42
N GLY A 78 9.03 -7.82 -5.31
CA GLY A 78 9.43 -6.42 -5.24
C GLY A 78 8.26 -5.44 -5.42
N ARG A 79 7.01 -5.90 -5.28
CA ARG A 79 5.81 -5.05 -5.36
C ARG A 79 5.42 -4.44 -4.03
N LEU A 80 5.82 -5.07 -2.93
CA LEU A 80 5.47 -4.68 -1.57
C LEU A 80 6.70 -4.71 -0.65
N ILE A 81 6.98 -3.61 0.02
CA ILE A 81 7.90 -3.56 1.16
C ILE A 81 7.08 -3.81 2.41
N SER A 82 7.54 -4.71 3.28
CA SER A 82 6.90 -5.00 4.56
C SER A 82 7.92 -4.92 5.68
N THR A 83 7.70 -3.93 6.56
CA THR A 83 8.57 -3.59 7.68
C THR A 83 7.82 -3.85 8.97
N ALA A 84 8.35 -4.73 9.83
CA ALA A 84 7.77 -4.97 11.14
C ALA A 84 7.78 -3.67 11.98
N GLN A 85 6.72 -3.44 12.74
CA GLN A 85 6.58 -2.30 13.64
C GLN A 85 6.54 -2.83 15.06
N PHE A 86 7.39 -2.27 15.91
CA PHE A 86 7.58 -2.71 17.28
C PHE A 86 7.26 -1.57 18.24
N VAL A 87 6.72 -1.91 19.41
CA VAL A 87 6.49 -1.00 20.52
C VAL A 87 7.19 -1.57 21.75
N GLN A 88 7.92 -0.73 22.47
CA GLN A 88 8.46 -1.07 23.77
C GLN A 88 7.30 -1.07 24.78
N VAL A 89 7.10 -2.20 25.47
CA VAL A 89 6.11 -2.32 26.54
C VAL A 89 6.83 -2.14 27.86
N ASP A 90 6.28 -1.32 28.75
CA ASP A 90 6.86 -1.09 30.07
C ASP A 90 6.94 -2.40 30.85
N GLY A 91 8.12 -2.69 31.40
CA GLY A 91 8.39 -3.93 32.13
C GLY A 91 8.84 -5.11 31.28
N GLU A 92 8.87 -5.01 29.94
CA GLU A 92 9.43 -6.04 29.07
C GLU A 92 10.85 -5.69 28.61
N SER A 93 11.72 -6.71 28.52
CA SER A 93 13.11 -6.53 28.08
C SER A 93 13.25 -6.39 26.57
N ALA A 94 12.27 -6.86 25.79
CA ALA A 94 12.27 -6.82 24.34
C ALA A 94 10.97 -6.18 23.80
N PRO A 95 11.03 -5.45 22.68
CA PRO A 95 9.86 -4.78 22.13
C PRO A 95 8.93 -5.78 21.44
N ARG A 96 7.61 -5.56 21.55
CA ARG A 96 6.60 -6.41 20.93
C ARG A 96 6.24 -5.91 19.54
N GLN A 97 6.12 -6.84 18.59
CA GLN A 97 5.62 -6.51 17.26
C GLN A 97 4.10 -6.27 17.31
N ILE A 98 3.67 -5.08 16.91
CA ILE A 98 2.25 -4.69 16.89
C ILE A 98 1.62 -4.89 15.52
N ALA A 99 2.36 -4.61 14.44
CA ALA A 99 1.87 -4.64 13.07
C ALA A 99 3.04 -4.71 12.08
N ASN A 100 2.71 -4.74 10.79
CA ASN A 100 3.66 -4.42 9.73
C ASN A 100 3.21 -3.11 9.06
N LYS A 101 4.18 -2.26 8.75
CA LYS A 101 4.04 -1.20 7.76
C LYS A 101 4.19 -1.82 6.38
N TYR A 102 3.26 -1.55 5.48
CA TYR A 102 3.30 -1.97 4.08
C TYR A 102 3.43 -0.77 3.16
N GLU A 103 4.43 -0.78 2.30
CA GLU A 103 4.69 0.26 1.31
C GLU A 103 4.65 -0.36 -0.08
N PHE A 104 3.83 0.20 -0.96
CA PHE A 104 3.75 -0.25 -2.34
C PHE A 104 4.87 0.39 -3.14
N VAL A 105 5.55 -0.40 -3.97
CA VAL A 105 6.51 0.13 -4.94
C VAL A 105 5.71 0.68 -6.12
N LEU A 106 5.26 1.94 -6.01
CA LEU A 106 4.29 2.56 -6.94
C LEU A 106 4.72 2.47 -8.41
N GLU A 107 6.02 2.55 -8.67
CA GLU A 107 6.59 2.47 -10.01
C GLU A 107 6.26 1.14 -10.72
N LYS A 108 6.16 0.04 -9.97
CA LYS A 108 5.76 -1.28 -10.49
C LYS A 108 4.32 -1.28 -11.01
N PHE A 109 3.51 -0.34 -10.56
CA PHE A 109 2.11 -0.17 -10.95
C PHE A 109 1.92 1.03 -11.90
N GLY A 110 3.01 1.61 -12.42
CA GLY A 110 2.96 2.79 -13.29
C GLY A 110 2.49 4.05 -12.56
N LEU A 111 2.68 4.12 -11.25
CA LEU A 111 2.21 5.21 -10.38
C LEU A 111 3.38 5.95 -9.72
N PHE A 112 3.16 7.20 -9.34
CA PHE A 112 4.05 7.94 -8.44
C PHE A 112 3.24 8.85 -7.52
N TYR A 113 3.81 9.22 -6.37
CA TYR A 113 3.21 10.22 -5.48
C TYR A 113 4.10 11.45 -5.37
N SER A 114 3.50 12.64 -5.46
CA SER A 114 4.19 13.92 -5.23
C SER A 114 3.47 14.70 -4.13
N LYS A 115 4.16 14.87 -3.00
CA LYS A 115 3.66 15.65 -1.86
C LYS A 115 3.38 17.10 -2.25
N ALA A 116 4.24 17.71 -3.07
CA ALA A 116 4.07 19.06 -3.56
C ALA A 116 2.79 19.20 -4.40
N LYS A 117 2.58 18.29 -5.35
CA LYS A 117 1.37 18.28 -6.20
C LYS A 117 0.11 18.01 -5.38
N ALA A 118 0.18 17.09 -4.41
CA ALA A 118 -0.93 16.81 -3.51
C ALA A 118 -1.31 18.03 -2.64
N MET A 119 -0.32 18.76 -2.11
CA MET A 119 -0.56 20.00 -1.36
C MET A 119 -1.17 21.11 -2.24
N LEU A 120 -0.65 21.28 -3.45
CA LEU A 120 -1.16 22.25 -4.42
C LEU A 120 -2.63 21.96 -4.77
N ASN A 121 -2.95 20.72 -5.14
CA ASN A 121 -4.32 20.29 -5.44
C ASN A 121 -5.26 20.47 -4.25
N ARG A 122 -4.81 20.19 -3.02
CA ARG A 122 -5.59 20.42 -1.80
C ARG A 122 -5.90 21.91 -1.60
N ASN A 123 -4.93 22.79 -1.85
CA ASN A 123 -5.11 24.24 -1.72
C ASN A 123 -6.06 24.79 -2.79
N ILE A 124 -5.96 24.31 -4.04
CA ILE A 124 -6.89 24.66 -5.13
C ILE A 124 -8.32 24.28 -4.73
N ARG A 125 -8.55 23.02 -4.30
CA ARG A 125 -9.88 22.55 -3.87
C ARG A 125 -10.45 23.36 -2.70
N LYS A 126 -9.61 23.76 -1.74
CA LYS A 126 -10.02 24.63 -0.62
C LYS A 126 -10.43 26.02 -1.09
N LYS A 127 -9.71 26.62 -2.03
CA LYS A 127 -10.07 27.92 -2.61
C LYS A 127 -11.41 27.85 -3.34
N SER A 128 -11.60 26.86 -4.21
CA SER A 128 -12.85 26.66 -4.97
C SER A 128 -14.08 26.44 -4.09
N LYS A 129 -13.92 25.83 -2.90
CA LYS A 129 -15.00 25.67 -1.92
C LYS A 129 -15.37 26.95 -1.16
N LYS A 130 -14.48 27.94 -1.07
CA LYS A 130 -14.78 29.25 -0.46
C LYS A 130 -15.49 30.20 -1.43
N THR A 131 -15.43 29.91 -2.73
CA THR A 131 -16.05 30.71 -3.80
C THR A 131 -17.46 30.22 -4.17
N LYS A 132 -17.96 29.18 -3.49
CA LYS A 132 -19.35 28.71 -3.52
C LYS A 132 -20.00 29.07 -2.19
#